data_AF-A0A9Q4IU20-F1
#
_entry.id   AF-A0A9Q4IU20-F1
#
_cell.length_a   1.000
_cell.length_b   1.000
_cell.length_c   1.000
_cell.angle_alpha   90.00
_cell.angle_beta   90.00
_cell.angle_gamma   90.00
#
_symmetry.space_group_name_H-M   'P 1'
#
loop_
_entity.id
_entity.type
_entity.pdbx_description
1 polymer ?
#
loop_
_entity_poly.entity_id
_entity_poly.type
_entity_poly.pdbx_seq_one_letter_code
_entity_poly.pdbx_strand_id
1 'polypeptide(L)'
;MQRSQIKNYTASPLNYIGGKARILDQLLPLLPQDIDIMVDLFCGGCNVGINVTAGRTIYNDTSIRLIGLLKSFRRMKNDTIIARINSLIEEFGFSKTRNHNFAYYGGNANLGVSAYNREKYLQLREKFNKYPKVDNQYYILLYTLILFGFNNQLRFNEQGEFNLPVGKRDFNIVIEAKFRKFFDTLRQQNCEFHTKDFRNFNFNILTDRSLVYCDPPYLITNATYNEKSGWTETDEEDLLRILDMLNLQGVRFALSNVLTHEGKENCILKEWVERNNYNVHDIFMDYHYSNYQKKTKKADTREVLITNY
;
A
#
# COMPACT_ATOMS: atom_id res chain seq x y z
N MET A 1 -10.86 -17.83 -9.08
CA MET A 1 -11.05 -17.89 -7.61
C MET A 1 -10.54 -16.64 -6.88
N GLN A 2 -9.35 -16.10 -7.14
CA GLN A 2 -8.83 -14.94 -6.38
C GLN A 2 -9.67 -13.64 -6.44
N ARG A 3 -10.27 -13.28 -7.58
CA ARG A 3 -11.10 -12.05 -7.69
C ARG A 3 -12.36 -12.07 -6.81
N SER A 4 -12.90 -13.25 -6.49
CA SER A 4 -14.05 -13.36 -5.59
C SER A 4 -13.65 -13.27 -4.12
N GLN A 5 -12.44 -13.71 -3.73
CA GLN A 5 -11.94 -13.62 -2.36
C GLN A 5 -11.61 -12.18 -1.93
N ILE A 6 -11.12 -11.33 -2.85
CA ILE A 6 -10.90 -9.89 -2.59
C ILE A 6 -12.21 -9.17 -2.19
N LYS A 7 -13.39 -9.72 -2.51
CA LYS A 7 -14.67 -9.09 -2.14
C LYS A 7 -14.90 -9.07 -0.62
N ASN A 8 -14.33 -10.02 0.12
CA ASN A 8 -14.55 -10.12 1.56
C ASN A 8 -13.72 -9.09 2.34
N TYR A 9 -12.48 -8.82 1.89
CA TYR A 9 -11.58 -7.91 2.59
C TYR A 9 -11.78 -6.44 2.23
N THR A 10 -11.33 -5.56 3.11
CA THR A 10 -11.24 -4.12 2.89
C THR A 10 -9.90 -3.81 2.25
N ALA A 11 -9.89 -3.39 1.00
CA ALA A 11 -8.66 -3.09 0.27
C ALA A 11 -8.48 -1.57 0.08
N SER A 12 -7.24 -1.12 0.14
CA SER A 12 -6.86 0.29 -0.02
C SER A 12 -7.32 0.87 -1.36
N PRO A 13 -7.90 2.08 -1.40
CA PRO A 13 -8.24 2.73 -2.66
C PRO A 13 -7.01 3.27 -3.39
N LEU A 14 -5.83 3.19 -2.77
CA LEU A 14 -4.53 3.50 -3.36
C LEU A 14 -3.91 2.23 -3.95
N ASN A 15 -3.23 2.35 -5.09
CA ASN A 15 -2.40 1.27 -5.60
C ASN A 15 -0.98 1.44 -5.05
N TYR A 16 -0.72 0.81 -3.91
CA TYR A 16 0.59 0.80 -3.28
C TYR A 16 1.38 -0.43 -3.75
N ILE A 17 2.62 -0.20 -4.20
CA ILE A 17 3.51 -1.27 -4.64
C ILE A 17 3.78 -2.21 -3.46
N GLY A 18 3.77 -3.52 -3.72
CA GLY A 18 3.91 -4.55 -2.67
C GLY A 18 2.63 -4.82 -1.85
N GLY A 19 1.52 -4.13 -2.13
CA GLY A 19 0.29 -4.25 -1.33
C GLY A 19 -0.27 -5.67 -1.22
N LYS A 20 -0.43 -6.14 0.02
CA LYS A 20 -0.81 -7.52 0.38
C LYS A 20 -2.27 -7.91 0.18
N ALA A 21 -3.09 -7.03 -0.42
CA ALA A 21 -4.54 -7.25 -0.58
C ALA A 21 -4.92 -8.56 -1.30
N ARG A 22 -4.03 -9.12 -2.13
CA ARG A 22 -4.27 -10.36 -2.89
C ARG A 22 -3.96 -11.64 -2.13
N ILE A 23 -3.22 -11.54 -1.02
CA ILE A 23 -2.75 -12.67 -0.23
C ILE A 23 -3.23 -12.62 1.23
N LEU A 24 -4.19 -11.72 1.53
CA LEU A 24 -4.79 -11.61 2.86
C LEU A 24 -5.45 -12.91 3.33
N ASP A 25 -5.97 -13.71 2.42
CA ASP A 25 -6.55 -15.03 2.72
C ASP A 25 -5.51 -16.05 3.21
N GLN A 26 -4.24 -15.87 2.85
CA GLN A 26 -3.13 -16.67 3.37
C GLN A 26 -2.54 -16.06 4.64
N LEU A 27 -2.45 -14.73 4.72
CA LEU A 27 -1.84 -14.04 5.86
C LEU A 27 -2.71 -14.08 7.11
N LEU A 28 -3.98 -13.67 7.02
CA LEU A 28 -4.83 -13.45 8.19
C LEU A 28 -5.03 -14.70 9.06
N PRO A 29 -5.17 -15.93 8.50
CA PRO A 29 -5.26 -17.14 9.32
C PRO A 29 -4.00 -17.46 10.13
N LEU A 30 -2.84 -16.92 9.75
CA LEU A 30 -1.55 -17.12 10.43
C LEU A 30 -1.29 -16.04 11.50
N LEU A 31 -2.17 -15.04 11.63
CA LEU A 31 -2.05 -14.01 12.66
C LEU A 31 -2.84 -14.41 13.92
N PRO A 32 -2.38 -14.00 15.12
CA PRO A 32 -3.12 -14.24 16.35
C PRO A 32 -4.49 -13.55 16.32
N GLN A 33 -5.46 -14.10 17.04
CA GLN A 33 -6.83 -13.58 17.08
C GLN A 33 -7.08 -12.64 18.26
N ASP A 34 -6.22 -12.67 19.27
CA ASP A 34 -6.33 -11.94 20.54
C ASP A 34 -5.33 -10.77 20.60
N ILE A 35 -5.43 -9.85 19.64
CA ILE A 35 -4.50 -8.73 19.51
C ILE A 35 -5.06 -7.50 20.24
N ASP A 36 -4.34 -6.98 21.24
CA ASP A 36 -4.71 -5.71 21.89
C ASP A 36 -4.19 -4.48 21.10
N ILE A 37 -2.96 -4.56 20.58
CA ILE A 37 -2.31 -3.54 19.78
C ILE A 37 -1.75 -4.17 18.50
N MET A 38 -2.32 -3.79 17.37
CA MET A 38 -1.76 -4.12 16.04
C MET A 38 -0.86 -2.97 15.60
N VAL A 39 0.41 -3.24 15.35
CA VAL A 39 1.33 -2.31 14.69
C VAL A 39 1.53 -2.77 13.25
N ASP A 40 1.05 -1.98 12.29
CA ASP A 40 1.38 -2.14 10.88
C ASP A 40 2.56 -1.20 10.58
N LEU A 41 3.78 -1.71 10.79
CA LEU A 41 5.00 -0.89 10.93
C LEU A 41 5.45 -0.22 9.63
N PHE A 42 5.09 -0.85 8.50
CA PHE A 42 5.33 -0.39 7.12
C PHE A 42 4.00 -0.38 6.36
N CYS A 43 3.03 0.38 6.87
CA CYS A 43 1.64 0.16 6.50
C CYS A 43 1.34 0.36 5.03
N GLY A 44 2.07 1.25 4.33
CA GLY A 44 1.79 1.58 2.95
C GLY A 44 0.30 1.88 2.73
N GLY A 45 -0.37 1.08 1.90
CA GLY A 45 -1.81 1.18 1.66
C GLY A 45 -2.72 0.74 2.82
N CYS A 46 -2.18 0.29 3.96
CA CYS A 46 -2.86 -0.24 5.14
C CYS A 46 -3.65 -1.54 4.90
N ASN A 47 -3.34 -2.30 3.84
CA ASN A 47 -4.15 -3.46 3.46
C ASN A 47 -4.15 -4.56 4.53
N VAL A 48 -3.08 -4.72 5.32
CA VAL A 48 -3.04 -5.75 6.36
C VAL A 48 -3.74 -5.23 7.62
N GLY A 49 -3.24 -4.15 8.23
CA GLY A 49 -3.79 -3.68 9.50
C GLY A 49 -5.28 -3.32 9.48
N ILE A 50 -5.87 -2.94 8.33
CA ILE A 50 -7.32 -2.65 8.25
C ILE A 50 -8.20 -3.92 8.28
N ASN A 51 -7.62 -5.09 8.05
CA ASN A 51 -8.33 -6.38 8.07
C ASN A 51 -7.98 -7.23 9.30
N VAL A 52 -7.15 -6.71 10.21
CA VAL A 52 -6.81 -7.37 11.47
C VAL A 52 -7.68 -6.80 12.58
N THR A 53 -8.40 -7.67 13.28
CA THR A 53 -9.18 -7.28 14.46
C THR A 53 -8.23 -7.07 15.64
N ALA A 54 -8.21 -5.86 16.19
CA ALA A 54 -7.41 -5.52 17.36
C ALA A 54 -8.08 -4.44 18.22
N GLY A 55 -7.69 -4.35 19.50
CA GLY A 55 -8.19 -3.29 20.40
C GLY A 55 -7.82 -1.88 19.94
N ARG A 56 -6.60 -1.70 19.43
CA ARG A 56 -6.16 -0.52 18.68
C ARG A 56 -5.19 -0.89 17.57
N THR A 57 -5.14 -0.07 16.52
CA THR A 57 -4.21 -0.26 15.39
C THR A 57 -3.36 0.98 15.14
N ILE A 58 -2.05 0.79 15.01
CA ILE A 58 -1.07 1.84 14.76
C ILE A 58 -0.52 1.63 13.35
N TYR A 59 -0.83 2.57 12.46
CA TYR A 59 -0.29 2.58 11.10
C TYR A 59 0.94 3.46 11.05
N ASN A 60 2.09 2.91 10.68
CA ASN A 60 3.33 3.66 10.52
C ASN A 60 3.85 3.55 9.08
N ASP A 61 4.29 4.66 8.50
CA ASP A 61 4.99 4.69 7.22
C ASP A 61 5.84 5.97 7.15
N THR A 62 7.01 5.93 6.51
CA THR A 62 7.87 7.12 6.37
C THR A 62 7.28 8.16 5.41
N SER A 63 6.32 7.78 4.56
CA SER A 63 5.67 8.67 3.60
C SER A 63 4.68 9.64 4.26
N ILE A 64 5.15 10.85 4.54
CA ILE A 64 4.33 11.95 5.08
C ILE A 64 3.12 12.29 4.19
N ARG A 65 3.25 12.12 2.87
CA ARG A 65 2.16 12.40 1.92
C ARG A 65 1.08 11.33 1.99
N LEU A 66 1.46 10.06 2.10
CA LEU A 66 0.54 8.93 2.25
C LEU A 66 -0.21 9.03 3.58
N ILE A 67 0.52 9.15 4.69
CA ILE A 67 -0.07 9.24 6.02
C ILE A 67 -0.94 10.49 6.16
N GLY A 68 -0.49 11.62 5.62
CA GLY A 68 -1.27 12.85 5.58
C GLY A 68 -2.61 12.69 4.84
N LEU A 69 -2.60 12.03 3.68
CA LEU A 69 -3.80 11.74 2.90
C LEU A 69 -4.77 10.85 3.67
N LEU A 70 -4.29 9.76 4.25
CA LEU A 70 -5.10 8.84 5.05
C LEU A 70 -5.71 9.56 6.27
N LYS A 71 -4.92 10.36 6.99
CA LYS A 71 -5.39 11.16 8.14
C LYS A 71 -6.43 12.21 7.74
N SER A 72 -6.22 12.92 6.64
CA SER A 72 -7.17 13.93 6.14
C SER A 72 -8.50 13.27 5.76
N PHE A 73 -8.46 12.19 4.98
CA PHE A 73 -9.68 11.53 4.52
C PHE A 73 -10.43 10.79 5.63
N ARG A 74 -9.73 10.24 6.64
CA ARG A 74 -10.40 9.68 7.84
C ARG A 74 -11.22 10.73 8.59
N ARG A 75 -10.85 12.02 8.56
CA ARG A 75 -11.57 13.11 9.26
C ARG A 75 -12.73 13.68 8.46
N MET A 76 -12.90 13.28 7.21
CA MET A 76 -13.91 13.81 6.29
C MET A 76 -14.95 12.74 5.96
N LYS A 77 -16.17 13.18 5.64
CA LYS A 77 -17.21 12.27 5.13
C LYS A 77 -16.90 11.87 3.70
N ASN A 78 -17.15 10.60 3.36
CA ASN A 78 -16.96 10.08 2.01
C ASN A 78 -17.65 10.96 0.96
N ASP A 79 -18.90 11.36 1.22
CA ASP A 79 -19.67 12.18 0.28
C ASP A 79 -19.06 13.57 0.05
N THR A 80 -18.47 14.18 1.08
CA THR A 80 -17.78 15.47 0.94
C THR A 80 -16.55 15.34 0.03
N ILE A 81 -15.75 14.29 0.23
CA ILE A 81 -14.55 14.04 -0.58
C ILE A 81 -14.95 13.74 -2.02
N ILE A 82 -15.91 12.84 -2.22
CA ILE A 82 -16.37 12.39 -3.54
C ILE A 82 -17.06 13.53 -4.30
N ALA A 83 -17.89 14.34 -3.64
CA ALA A 83 -18.49 15.52 -4.25
C ALA A 83 -17.41 16.51 -4.72
N ARG A 84 -16.35 16.72 -3.93
CA ARG A 84 -15.26 17.61 -4.33
C ARG A 84 -14.43 17.04 -5.49
N ILE A 85 -14.16 15.73 -5.51
CA ILE A 85 -13.51 15.06 -6.64
C ILE A 85 -14.35 15.21 -7.91
N ASN A 86 -15.67 14.96 -7.83
CA ASN A 86 -16.56 15.14 -8.98
C ASN A 86 -16.61 16.59 -9.46
N SER A 87 -16.59 17.56 -8.54
CA SER A 87 -16.47 18.98 -8.89
C SER A 87 -15.17 19.30 -9.63
N LEU A 88 -14.03 18.72 -9.24
CA LEU A 88 -12.77 18.86 -9.98
C LEU A 88 -12.83 18.17 -11.35
N ILE A 89 -13.52 17.03 -11.45
CA ILE A 89 -13.75 16.32 -12.71
C ILE A 89 -14.54 17.22 -13.68
N GLU A 90 -15.59 17.90 -13.22
CA GLU A 90 -16.30 18.91 -14.04
C GLU A 90 -15.41 20.10 -14.40
N GLU A 91 -14.76 20.71 -13.40
CA GLU A 91 -13.97 21.95 -13.53
C GLU A 91 -12.90 21.81 -14.61
N PHE A 92 -12.23 20.65 -14.67
CA PHE A 92 -11.18 20.37 -15.64
C PHE A 92 -11.67 19.60 -16.88
N GLY A 93 -12.93 19.20 -16.94
CA GLY A 93 -13.51 18.45 -18.07
C GLY A 93 -12.92 17.04 -18.25
N PHE A 94 -12.59 16.35 -17.16
CA PHE A 94 -12.08 14.98 -17.20
C PHE A 94 -13.13 13.99 -17.71
N SER A 95 -12.68 12.85 -18.22
CA SER A 95 -13.59 11.76 -18.62
C SER A 95 -14.39 11.20 -17.44
N LYS A 96 -15.56 10.64 -17.76
CA LYS A 96 -16.44 9.92 -16.82
C LYS A 96 -16.82 8.57 -17.42
N THR A 97 -15.94 7.58 -17.27
CA THR A 97 -16.23 6.26 -17.85
C THR A 97 -17.37 5.50 -17.16
N ARG A 98 -17.84 6.02 -16.02
CA ARG A 98 -19.09 5.60 -15.38
C ARG A 98 -20.34 5.90 -16.24
N ASN A 99 -20.27 6.90 -17.12
CA ASN A 99 -21.39 7.34 -17.97
C ASN A 99 -21.20 6.95 -19.44
N HIS A 100 -19.94 6.90 -19.91
CA HIS A 100 -19.61 6.62 -21.30
C HIS A 100 -18.46 5.61 -21.41
N ASN A 101 -18.39 4.84 -22.50
CA ASN A 101 -17.27 3.92 -22.71
C ASN A 101 -16.01 4.65 -23.20
N PHE A 102 -14.88 3.93 -23.36
CA PHE A 102 -13.65 4.53 -23.86
C PHE A 102 -13.79 5.11 -25.28
N ALA A 103 -14.57 4.49 -26.15
CA ALA A 103 -14.74 4.91 -27.54
C ALA A 103 -15.37 6.31 -27.64
N TYR A 104 -16.31 6.64 -26.75
CA TYR A 104 -16.89 7.99 -26.65
C TYR A 104 -15.83 9.08 -26.44
N TYR A 105 -14.75 8.77 -25.72
CA TYR A 105 -13.63 9.68 -25.47
C TYR A 105 -12.48 9.51 -26.48
N GLY A 106 -12.70 8.84 -27.62
CA GLY A 106 -11.67 8.55 -28.62
C GLY A 106 -10.64 7.51 -28.17
N GLY A 107 -10.97 6.73 -27.15
CA GLY A 107 -10.12 5.71 -26.54
C GLY A 107 -10.42 4.29 -27.01
N ASN A 108 -9.55 3.36 -26.63
CA ASN A 108 -9.74 1.91 -26.85
C ASN A 108 -9.20 1.12 -25.64
N ALA A 109 -9.25 -0.22 -25.67
CA ALA A 109 -8.77 -1.04 -24.55
C ALA A 109 -7.29 -0.82 -24.20
N ASN A 110 -6.46 -0.45 -25.18
CA ASN A 110 -5.02 -0.24 -24.98
C ASN A 110 -4.70 1.14 -24.41
N LEU A 111 -5.39 2.19 -24.86
CA LEU A 111 -5.13 3.58 -24.45
C LEU A 111 -6.04 4.04 -23.30
N GLY A 112 -7.19 3.39 -23.13
CA GLY A 112 -8.27 3.86 -22.27
C GLY A 112 -8.62 5.32 -22.57
N VAL A 113 -8.70 6.15 -21.54
CA VAL A 113 -9.00 7.60 -21.63
C VAL A 113 -7.77 8.51 -21.49
N SER A 114 -6.56 7.93 -21.57
CA SER A 114 -5.31 8.66 -21.32
C SER A 114 -5.10 9.85 -22.26
N ALA A 115 -5.40 9.69 -23.55
CA ALA A 115 -5.26 10.74 -24.54
C ALA A 115 -6.23 11.91 -24.27
N TYR A 116 -7.50 11.61 -24.02
CA TYR A 116 -8.53 12.60 -23.71
C TYR A 116 -8.24 13.42 -22.44
N ASN A 117 -7.60 12.78 -21.45
CA ASN A 117 -7.32 13.41 -20.15
C ASN A 117 -5.95 14.08 -20.07
N ARG A 118 -5.05 13.91 -21.05
CA ARG A 118 -3.65 14.29 -20.94
C ARG A 118 -3.44 15.76 -20.57
N GLU A 119 -4.01 16.69 -21.33
CA GLU A 119 -3.81 18.13 -21.10
C GLU A 119 -4.41 18.58 -19.76
N LYS A 120 -5.62 18.12 -19.45
CA LYS A 120 -6.35 18.41 -18.20
C LYS A 120 -5.60 17.90 -16.97
N TYR A 121 -5.02 16.71 -17.10
CA TYR A 121 -4.17 16.11 -16.09
C TYR A 121 -2.90 16.94 -15.83
N LEU A 122 -2.25 17.44 -16.89
CA LEU A 122 -1.08 18.31 -16.75
C LEU A 122 -1.45 19.63 -16.06
N GLN A 123 -2.59 20.23 -16.39
CA GLN A 123 -3.09 21.44 -15.72
C GLN A 123 -3.38 21.20 -14.23
N LEU A 124 -4.08 20.10 -13.89
CA LEU A 124 -4.33 19.74 -12.49
C LEU A 124 -3.03 19.46 -11.73
N ARG A 125 -2.05 18.83 -12.38
CA ARG A 125 -0.74 18.53 -11.80
C ARG A 125 0.05 19.80 -11.50
N GLU A 126 0.04 20.75 -12.42
CA GLU A 126 0.64 22.06 -12.21
C GLU A 126 -0.04 22.81 -11.06
N LYS A 127 -1.39 22.82 -11.02
CA LYS A 127 -2.16 23.42 -9.92
C LYS A 127 -1.81 22.79 -8.57
N PHE A 128 -1.66 21.48 -8.51
CA PHE A 128 -1.29 20.76 -7.30
C PHE A 128 0.14 21.08 -6.85
N ASN A 129 1.13 21.02 -7.77
CA ASN A 129 2.53 21.30 -7.44
C ASN A 129 2.75 22.74 -6.98
N LYS A 130 1.92 23.69 -7.47
CA LYS A 130 1.93 25.10 -7.02
C LYS A 130 1.00 25.37 -5.83
N TYR A 131 0.32 24.36 -5.28
CA TYR A 131 -0.68 24.58 -4.23
C TYR A 131 0.01 24.98 -2.91
N PRO A 132 -0.33 26.14 -2.31
CA PRO A 132 0.53 26.78 -1.31
C PRO A 132 0.40 26.22 0.12
N LYS A 133 -0.56 25.32 0.37
CA LYS A 133 -0.91 24.85 1.73
C LYS A 133 -1.10 23.34 1.75
N VAL A 134 -0.80 22.70 2.88
CA VAL A 134 -1.10 21.28 3.09
C VAL A 134 -2.37 21.15 3.93
N ASP A 135 -3.52 21.23 3.27
CA ASP A 135 -4.85 21.16 3.88
C ASP A 135 -5.72 20.04 3.25
N ASN A 136 -7.01 19.99 3.58
CA ASN A 136 -7.91 18.99 2.99
C ASN A 136 -8.00 19.11 1.45
N GLN A 137 -7.94 20.32 0.91
CA GLN A 137 -7.99 20.53 -0.53
C GLN A 137 -6.72 20.02 -1.21
N TYR A 138 -5.55 20.18 -0.59
CA TYR A 138 -4.28 19.57 -1.05
C TYR A 138 -4.43 18.06 -1.24
N TYR A 139 -4.96 17.34 -0.25
CA TYR A 139 -5.11 15.89 -0.33
C TYR A 139 -6.20 15.45 -1.33
N ILE A 140 -7.25 16.24 -1.52
CA ILE A 140 -8.25 15.98 -2.57
C ILE A 140 -7.65 16.17 -3.96
N LEU A 141 -6.86 17.23 -4.19
CA LEU A 141 -6.12 17.43 -5.44
C LEU A 141 -5.15 16.26 -5.70
N LEU A 142 -4.37 15.88 -4.69
CA LEU A 142 -3.45 14.74 -4.76
C LEU A 142 -4.18 13.45 -5.14
N TYR A 143 -5.27 13.12 -4.43
CA TYR A 143 -6.01 11.89 -4.72
C TYR A 143 -6.68 11.94 -6.10
N THR A 144 -7.16 13.10 -6.54
CA THR A 144 -7.70 13.27 -7.90
C THR A 144 -6.61 13.01 -8.95
N LEU A 145 -5.39 13.49 -8.75
CA LEU A 145 -4.26 13.14 -9.62
C LEU A 145 -3.96 11.64 -9.61
N ILE A 146 -4.00 10.99 -8.45
CA ILE A 146 -3.80 9.55 -8.35
C ILE A 146 -4.87 8.79 -9.16
N LEU A 147 -6.14 9.20 -9.09
CA LEU A 147 -7.26 8.55 -9.80
C LEU A 147 -7.09 8.56 -11.33
N PHE A 148 -6.49 9.63 -11.87
CA PHE A 148 -6.25 9.81 -13.31
C PHE A 148 -4.81 9.53 -13.72
N GLY A 149 -3.95 9.16 -12.78
CA GLY A 149 -2.53 8.92 -12.98
C GLY A 149 -2.23 7.46 -13.37
N PHE A 150 -1.05 7.24 -13.94
CA PHE A 150 -0.62 5.92 -14.38
C PHE A 150 -0.60 4.91 -13.23
N ASN A 151 -1.41 3.85 -13.35
CA ASN A 151 -1.56 2.79 -12.35
C ASN A 151 -1.94 3.28 -10.94
N ASN A 152 -2.50 4.48 -10.77
CA ASN A 152 -2.95 5.00 -9.48
C ASN A 152 -1.86 4.97 -8.38
N GLN A 153 -0.60 5.18 -8.76
CA GLN A 153 0.54 5.21 -7.84
C GLN A 153 0.69 6.59 -7.18
N LEU A 154 1.43 6.62 -6.06
CA LEU A 154 1.84 7.85 -5.39
C LEU A 154 3.34 8.07 -5.66
N ARG A 155 3.70 9.08 -6.46
CA ARG A 155 5.10 9.31 -6.85
C ARG A 155 5.45 10.80 -6.93
N PHE A 156 6.57 11.16 -6.30
CA PHE A 156 7.14 12.50 -6.29
C PHE A 156 8.60 12.45 -6.77
N ASN A 157 9.11 13.55 -7.33
CA ASN A 157 10.53 13.71 -7.64
C ASN A 157 11.33 14.18 -6.42
N GLU A 158 12.65 14.28 -6.56
CA GLU A 158 13.57 14.77 -5.53
C GLU A 158 13.26 16.23 -5.11
N GLN A 159 12.63 17.01 -5.98
CA GLN A 159 12.16 18.37 -5.69
C GLN A 159 10.82 18.40 -4.91
N GLY A 160 10.25 17.24 -4.59
CA GLY A 160 9.00 17.12 -3.85
C GLY A 160 7.74 17.36 -4.68
N GLU A 161 7.85 17.42 -6.01
CA GLU A 161 6.74 17.61 -6.94
C GLU A 161 6.15 16.29 -7.41
N PHE A 162 4.83 16.23 -7.57
CA PHE A 162 4.17 15.06 -8.11
C PHE A 162 4.47 14.94 -9.62
N ASN A 163 4.94 13.76 -10.04
CA ASN A 163 5.52 13.56 -11.38
C ASN A 163 4.97 12.33 -12.14
N LEU A 164 3.87 11.75 -11.69
CA LEU A 164 3.27 10.60 -12.37
C LEU A 164 2.64 11.04 -13.72
N PRO A 165 2.79 10.27 -14.82
CA PRO A 165 2.10 10.57 -16.08
C PRO A 165 0.61 10.21 -16.00
N VAL A 166 -0.19 10.70 -16.96
CA VAL A 166 -1.62 10.36 -17.08
C VAL A 166 -1.82 8.85 -17.30
N GLY A 167 -2.84 8.30 -16.67
CA GLY A 167 -3.22 6.89 -16.74
C GLY A 167 -4.31 6.61 -17.77
N LYS A 168 -4.55 5.32 -18.00
CA LYS A 168 -5.58 4.83 -18.94
C LYS A 168 -6.99 4.83 -18.36
N ARG A 169 -7.12 4.97 -17.03
CA ARG A 169 -8.38 4.84 -16.29
C ARG A 169 -8.72 6.17 -15.63
N ASP A 170 -9.97 6.29 -15.21
CA ASP A 170 -10.49 7.41 -14.46
C ASP A 170 -11.28 6.93 -13.23
N PHE A 171 -11.95 7.88 -12.57
CA PHE A 171 -12.76 7.64 -11.39
C PHE A 171 -14.09 6.93 -11.72
N ASN A 172 -14.07 5.60 -11.65
CA ASN A 172 -15.23 4.73 -11.90
C ASN A 172 -15.89 4.20 -10.60
N ILE A 173 -17.05 3.57 -10.76
CA ILE A 173 -17.88 3.03 -9.67
C ILE A 173 -17.16 2.01 -8.79
N VAL A 174 -16.21 1.22 -9.34
CA VAL A 174 -15.48 0.21 -8.58
C VAL A 174 -14.47 0.87 -7.65
N ILE A 175 -13.75 1.89 -8.14
CA ILE A 175 -12.82 2.67 -7.31
C ILE A 175 -13.59 3.44 -6.24
N GLU A 176 -14.72 4.05 -6.59
CA GLU A 176 -15.57 4.76 -5.62
C GLU A 176 -16.09 3.81 -4.52
N ALA A 177 -16.60 2.64 -4.87
CA ALA A 177 -17.05 1.65 -3.90
C ALA A 177 -15.91 1.19 -2.98
N LYS A 178 -14.71 0.97 -3.54
CA LYS A 178 -13.50 0.61 -2.77
C LYS A 178 -13.10 1.73 -1.81
N PHE A 179 -13.10 2.98 -2.27
CA PHE A 179 -12.84 4.17 -1.46
C PHE A 179 -13.82 4.25 -0.29
N ARG A 180 -15.13 4.13 -0.58
CA ARG A 180 -16.17 4.22 0.43
C ARG A 180 -15.97 3.16 1.52
N LYS A 181 -15.91 1.88 1.12
CA LYS A 181 -15.68 0.75 2.02
C LYS A 181 -14.44 0.97 2.89
N PHE A 182 -13.31 1.35 2.29
CA PHE A 182 -12.07 1.55 3.03
C PHE A 182 -12.16 2.63 4.09
N PHE A 183 -12.63 3.82 3.73
CA PHE A 183 -12.71 4.92 4.70
C PHE A 183 -13.85 4.74 5.71
N ASP A 184 -14.90 4.00 5.38
CA ASP A 184 -15.92 3.57 6.33
C ASP A 184 -15.34 2.65 7.42
N THR A 185 -14.63 1.60 7.01
CA THR A 185 -13.94 0.70 7.95
C THR A 185 -12.90 1.44 8.78
N LEU A 186 -12.05 2.27 8.15
CA LEU A 186 -10.97 3.00 8.83
C LEU A 186 -11.49 4.00 9.89
N ARG A 187 -12.68 4.57 9.67
CA ARG A 187 -13.32 5.47 10.65
C ARG A 187 -13.94 4.72 11.83
N GLN A 188 -14.37 3.48 11.63
CA GLN A 188 -14.89 2.63 12.71
C GLN A 188 -13.76 2.04 13.57
N GLN A 189 -12.56 1.88 13.00
CA GLN A 189 -11.40 1.35 13.70
C GLN A 189 -10.82 2.37 14.69
N ASN A 190 -10.50 1.87 15.88
CA ASN A 190 -9.68 2.59 16.84
C ASN A 190 -8.22 2.58 16.36
N CYS A 191 -7.86 3.53 15.49
CA CYS A 191 -6.52 3.61 14.94
C CYS A 191 -5.83 4.96 15.12
N GLU A 192 -4.51 4.94 15.03
CA GLU A 192 -3.66 6.12 14.95
C GLU A 192 -2.63 5.98 13.81
N PHE A 193 -1.99 7.10 13.48
CA PHE A 193 -1.10 7.20 12.34
C PHE A 193 0.20 7.88 12.72
N HIS A 194 1.32 7.21 12.46
CA HIS A 194 2.67 7.68 12.66
C HIS A 194 3.40 7.85 11.33
N THR A 195 4.38 8.76 11.33
CA THR A 195 5.27 9.00 10.20
C THR A 195 6.70 8.93 10.70
N LYS A 196 7.12 7.74 11.12
CA LYS A 196 8.43 7.51 11.71
C LYS A 196 9.20 6.51 10.86
N ASP A 197 10.52 6.70 10.82
CA ASP A 197 11.43 5.60 10.54
C ASP A 197 11.18 4.49 11.56
N PHE A 198 11.18 3.23 11.13
CA PHE A 198 10.84 2.09 11.97
C PHE A 198 11.77 1.98 13.20
N ARG A 199 13.02 2.42 13.09
CA ARG A 199 14.00 2.47 14.20
C ARG A 199 13.58 3.42 15.31
N ASN A 200 12.80 4.44 14.99
CA ASN A 200 12.32 5.47 15.91
C ASN A 200 10.90 5.19 16.42
N PHE A 201 10.32 4.04 16.07
CA PHE A 201 9.04 3.62 16.61
C PHE A 201 9.18 3.29 18.12
N ASN A 202 8.19 3.70 18.92
CA ASN A 202 8.23 3.46 20.36
C ASN A 202 7.63 2.09 20.68
N PHE A 203 8.47 1.07 20.78
CA PHE A 203 8.04 -0.30 21.09
C PHE A 203 7.69 -0.53 22.58
N ASN A 204 8.03 0.41 23.48
CA ASN A 204 7.73 0.29 24.92
C ASN A 204 6.23 0.34 25.25
N ILE A 205 5.38 0.68 24.29
CA ILE A 205 3.92 0.70 24.45
C ILE A 205 3.28 -0.68 24.24
N LEU A 206 4.06 -1.67 23.81
CA LEU A 206 3.59 -2.98 23.41
C LEU A 206 3.54 -3.94 24.62
N THR A 207 2.71 -4.96 24.46
CA THR A 207 2.42 -6.03 25.43
C THR A 207 2.72 -7.38 24.78
N ASP A 208 2.66 -8.44 25.57
CA ASP A 208 2.70 -9.83 25.09
C ASP A 208 1.56 -10.16 24.12
N ARG A 209 0.44 -9.44 24.19
CA ARG A 209 -0.69 -9.55 23.26
C ARG A 209 -0.62 -8.59 22.06
N SER A 210 0.42 -7.78 21.96
CA SER A 210 0.61 -6.95 20.77
C SER A 210 1.10 -7.79 19.58
N LEU A 211 0.79 -7.35 18.37
CA LEU A 211 1.34 -7.89 17.12
C LEU A 211 2.05 -6.78 16.35
N VAL A 212 3.32 -6.99 16.02
CA VAL A 212 4.06 -6.13 15.08
C VAL A 212 4.14 -6.82 13.72
N TYR A 213 3.38 -6.32 12.76
CA TYR A 213 3.45 -6.74 11.38
C TYR A 213 4.41 -5.86 10.58
N CYS A 214 5.35 -6.50 9.91
CA CYS A 214 6.38 -5.87 9.11
C CYS A 214 6.27 -6.31 7.65
N ASP A 215 6.20 -5.33 6.74
CA ASP A 215 6.23 -5.53 5.30
C ASP A 215 7.17 -4.48 4.67
N PRO A 216 8.48 -4.57 4.94
CA PRO A 216 9.45 -3.61 4.44
C PRO A 216 9.61 -3.74 2.91
N PRO A 217 10.28 -2.80 2.24
CA PRO A 217 10.81 -3.06 0.91
C PRO A 217 11.73 -4.29 0.94
N TYR A 218 11.64 -5.16 -0.07
CA TYR A 218 12.40 -6.42 -0.09
C TYR A 218 13.73 -6.23 -0.81
N LEU A 219 14.84 -6.52 -0.12
CA LEU A 219 16.22 -6.31 -0.58
C LEU A 219 16.48 -6.86 -1.99
N ILE A 220 16.03 -8.09 -2.26
CA ILE A 220 16.36 -8.80 -3.51
C ILE A 220 15.38 -8.56 -4.66
N THR A 221 14.39 -7.67 -4.48
CA THR A 221 13.38 -7.37 -5.52
C THR A 221 13.63 -6.04 -6.22
N ASN A 222 13.15 -5.89 -7.46
CA ASN A 222 13.30 -4.65 -8.24
C ASN A 222 12.13 -3.66 -8.01
N ALA A 223 11.66 -3.51 -6.77
CA ALA A 223 10.61 -2.52 -6.47
C ALA A 223 11.15 -1.09 -6.59
N THR A 224 10.33 -0.13 -7.02
CA THR A 224 10.76 1.28 -7.15
C THR A 224 11.21 1.93 -5.84
N TYR A 225 10.85 1.36 -4.69
CA TYR A 225 11.37 1.79 -3.38
C TYR A 225 12.84 1.41 -3.17
N ASN A 226 13.41 0.55 -4.01
CA ASN A 226 14.81 0.14 -3.99
C ASN A 226 15.68 0.96 -4.97
N GLU A 227 15.09 1.88 -5.75
CA GLU A 227 15.86 2.77 -6.63
C GLU A 227 16.32 4.03 -5.88
N LYS A 228 17.62 4.37 -6.00
CA LYS A 228 18.28 5.59 -5.49
C LYS A 228 18.07 5.86 -3.98
N SER A 229 18.93 5.28 -3.15
CA SER A 229 18.89 5.36 -1.67
C SER A 229 17.71 4.59 -1.03
N GLY A 230 17.32 3.48 -1.66
CA GLY A 230 16.30 2.57 -1.15
C GLY A 230 16.80 1.64 -0.04
N TRP A 231 15.95 0.69 0.36
CA TRP A 231 16.22 -0.27 1.43
C TRP A 231 17.54 -1.03 1.23
N THR A 232 18.41 -0.96 2.23
CA THR A 232 19.78 -1.50 2.21
C THR A 232 19.90 -2.74 3.10
N GLU A 233 21.04 -3.44 2.98
CA GLU A 233 21.40 -4.52 3.92
C GLU A 233 21.39 -4.03 5.37
N THR A 234 21.89 -2.80 5.63
CA THR A 234 21.83 -2.19 6.96
C THR A 234 20.40 -1.95 7.44
N ASP A 235 19.48 -1.55 6.56
CA ASP A 235 18.06 -1.43 6.92
C ASP A 235 17.44 -2.79 7.27
N GLU A 236 17.77 -3.83 6.52
CA GLU A 236 17.32 -5.18 6.81
C GLU A 236 17.88 -5.67 8.16
N GLU A 237 19.19 -5.57 8.38
CA GLU A 237 19.84 -5.93 9.65
C GLU A 237 19.25 -5.17 10.85
N ASP A 238 18.99 -3.87 10.71
CA ASP A 238 18.37 -3.07 11.75
C ASP A 238 16.96 -3.56 12.10
N LEU A 239 16.15 -3.87 11.09
CA LEU A 239 14.82 -4.43 11.30
C LEU A 239 14.89 -5.79 11.99
N LEU A 240 15.77 -6.68 11.53
CA LEU A 240 15.92 -8.01 12.11
C LEU A 240 16.40 -7.95 13.58
N ARG A 241 17.30 -7.01 13.92
CA ARG A 241 17.70 -6.75 15.32
C ARG A 241 16.53 -6.28 16.19
N ILE A 242 15.66 -5.43 15.65
CA ILE A 242 14.44 -5.01 16.36
C ILE A 242 13.50 -6.21 16.57
N LEU A 243 13.32 -7.07 15.58
CA LEU A 243 12.48 -8.26 15.72
C LEU A 243 13.03 -9.25 16.76
N ASP A 244 14.36 -9.45 16.82
CA ASP A 244 15.00 -10.25 17.87
C ASP A 244 14.78 -9.63 19.27
N MET A 245 14.84 -8.30 19.40
CA MET A 245 14.52 -7.61 20.66
C MET A 245 13.06 -7.84 21.07
N LEU A 246 12.12 -7.71 20.14
CA LEU A 246 10.69 -7.95 20.40
C LEU A 246 10.43 -9.39 20.83
N ASN A 247 11.12 -10.35 20.20
CA ASN A 247 11.05 -11.75 20.58
C ASN A 247 11.49 -11.97 22.04
N LEU A 248 12.62 -11.39 22.45
CA LEU A 248 13.12 -11.47 23.82
C LEU A 248 12.18 -10.83 24.85
N GLN A 249 11.38 -9.85 24.43
CA GLN A 249 10.35 -9.20 25.25
C GLN A 249 9.02 -9.96 25.27
N GLY A 250 8.90 -11.07 24.54
CA GLY A 250 7.65 -11.83 24.41
C GLY A 250 6.59 -11.14 23.54
N VAL A 251 6.98 -10.13 22.75
CA VAL A 251 6.08 -9.46 21.81
C VAL A 251 6.00 -10.27 20.52
N ARG A 252 4.78 -10.47 20.02
CA ARG A 252 4.54 -11.23 18.78
C ARG A 252 4.87 -10.38 17.57
N PHE A 253 5.56 -10.96 16.58
CA PHE A 253 5.80 -10.30 15.30
C PHE A 253 5.50 -11.22 14.12
N ALA A 254 5.20 -10.60 12.98
CA ALA A 254 5.07 -11.27 11.70
C ALA A 254 5.76 -10.45 10.59
N LEU A 255 6.73 -11.04 9.90
CA LEU A 255 7.52 -10.40 8.85
C LEU A 255 7.19 -11.03 7.49
N SER A 256 6.64 -10.24 6.57
CA SER A 256 6.57 -10.61 5.16
C SER A 256 7.89 -10.24 4.46
N ASN A 257 8.47 -11.18 3.73
CA ASN A 257 9.69 -10.95 2.94
C ASN A 257 9.85 -12.04 1.85
N VAL A 258 10.94 -12.01 1.09
CA VAL A 258 11.23 -12.94 -0.01
C VAL A 258 12.61 -13.56 0.21
N LEU A 259 12.67 -14.89 0.33
CA LEU A 259 13.91 -15.63 0.53
C LEU A 259 14.71 -15.80 -0.78
N THR A 260 14.00 -15.98 -1.90
CA THR A 260 14.60 -16.11 -3.23
C THR A 260 13.77 -15.41 -4.29
N HIS A 261 14.41 -14.75 -5.25
CA HIS A 261 13.75 -14.04 -6.35
C HIS A 261 14.63 -14.00 -7.60
N GLU A 262 14.15 -14.55 -8.72
CA GLU A 262 14.83 -14.55 -10.02
C GLU A 262 16.30 -15.02 -9.92
N GLY A 263 16.55 -16.09 -9.18
CA GLY A 263 17.89 -16.65 -8.94
C GLY A 263 18.73 -15.93 -7.89
N LYS A 264 18.27 -14.79 -7.35
CA LYS A 264 18.89 -14.13 -6.19
C LYS A 264 18.39 -14.74 -4.89
N GLU A 265 19.23 -14.66 -3.87
CA GLU A 265 18.97 -15.21 -2.54
C GLU A 265 19.21 -14.13 -1.48
N ASN A 266 18.30 -14.02 -0.50
CA ASN A 266 18.49 -13.18 0.66
C ASN A 266 19.19 -13.99 1.78
N CYS A 267 20.52 -13.99 1.76
CA CYS A 267 21.33 -14.74 2.73
C CYS A 267 21.14 -14.22 4.17
N ILE A 268 21.06 -12.88 4.35
CA ILE A 268 20.85 -12.24 5.65
C ILE A 268 19.58 -12.78 6.31
N LEU A 269 18.47 -12.78 5.56
CA LEU A 269 17.20 -13.26 6.07
C LEU A 269 17.22 -14.78 6.36
N LYS A 270 17.82 -15.58 5.47
CA LYS A 270 17.92 -17.04 5.66
C LYS A 270 18.68 -17.41 6.92
N GLU A 271 19.88 -16.86 7.08
CA GLU A 271 20.72 -17.12 8.25
C GLU A 271 20.02 -16.66 9.55
N TRP A 272 19.34 -15.51 9.52
CA TRP A 272 18.59 -14.99 10.67
C TRP A 272 17.42 -15.91 11.09
N VAL A 273 16.66 -16.43 10.12
CA VAL A 273 15.59 -17.39 10.35
C VAL A 273 16.13 -18.69 10.96
N GLU A 274 17.18 -19.25 10.37
CA GLU A 274 17.78 -20.51 10.81
C GLU A 274 18.36 -20.39 12.23
N ARG A 275 19.07 -19.29 12.52
CA ARG A 275 19.67 -19.04 13.83
C ARG A 275 18.66 -18.97 14.97
N ASN A 276 17.50 -18.37 14.71
CA ASN A 276 16.49 -18.12 15.74
C ASN A 276 15.39 -19.20 15.78
N ASN A 277 15.37 -20.12 14.81
CA ASN A 277 14.34 -21.17 14.70
C ASN A 277 12.91 -20.60 14.68
N TYR A 278 12.71 -19.51 13.94
CA TYR A 278 11.38 -18.91 13.74
C TYR A 278 10.51 -19.75 12.80
N ASN A 279 9.19 -19.59 12.93
CA ASN A 279 8.23 -20.27 12.06
C ASN A 279 8.21 -19.59 10.68
N VAL A 280 8.34 -20.38 9.61
CA VAL A 280 8.34 -19.90 8.23
C VAL A 280 7.15 -20.48 7.49
N HIS A 281 6.31 -19.61 6.96
CA HIS A 281 5.13 -19.97 6.18
C HIS A 281 5.31 -19.52 4.74
N ASP A 282 5.30 -20.46 3.79
CA ASP A 282 5.38 -20.12 2.37
C ASP A 282 4.07 -19.46 1.90
N ILE A 283 4.19 -18.30 1.24
CA ILE A 283 3.07 -17.53 0.71
C ILE A 283 3.09 -17.63 -0.81
N PHE A 284 1.99 -18.10 -1.39
CA PHE A 284 1.89 -18.34 -2.82
C PHE A 284 1.14 -17.21 -3.51
N MET A 285 1.83 -16.44 -4.33
CA MET A 285 1.20 -15.47 -5.22
C MET A 285 1.11 -16.03 -6.63
N ASP A 286 -0.12 -16.26 -7.11
CA ASP A 286 -0.35 -16.63 -8.49
C ASP A 286 -0.14 -15.40 -9.41
N TYR A 287 1.06 -15.28 -9.98
CA TYR A 287 1.44 -14.21 -10.90
C TYR A 287 0.94 -14.42 -12.35
N HIS A 288 0.03 -15.37 -12.62
CA HIS A 288 -0.37 -15.75 -13.99
C HIS A 288 -0.95 -14.66 -14.90
N TYR A 289 -1.06 -13.40 -14.46
CA TYR A 289 -1.60 -12.29 -15.27
C TYR A 289 -0.69 -11.06 -15.45
N SER A 290 0.56 -11.07 -14.96
CA SER A 290 1.42 -9.86 -15.03
C SER A 290 2.47 -9.82 -16.15
N ASN A 291 2.71 -10.91 -16.91
CA ASN A 291 3.65 -10.88 -18.05
C ASN A 291 3.25 -11.89 -19.14
N TYR A 292 2.70 -11.41 -20.26
CA TYR A 292 2.39 -12.23 -21.45
C TYR A 292 3.63 -12.84 -22.14
N GLN A 293 4.85 -12.61 -21.62
CA GLN A 293 6.12 -13.05 -22.25
C GLN A 293 6.99 -14.01 -21.41
N LYS A 294 6.67 -14.34 -20.15
CA LYS A 294 7.50 -15.28 -19.38
C LYS A 294 6.94 -16.70 -19.43
N LYS A 295 7.49 -17.53 -20.32
CA LYS A 295 7.35 -19.00 -20.30
C LYS A 295 8.39 -19.59 -19.33
N THR A 296 8.13 -19.62 -18.03
CA THR A 296 8.90 -20.46 -17.10
C THR A 296 7.98 -21.15 -16.08
N LYS A 297 8.06 -22.48 -16.06
CA LYS A 297 7.31 -23.39 -15.19
C LYS A 297 8.10 -23.66 -13.90
N LYS A 298 8.03 -22.75 -12.93
CA LYS A 298 8.26 -22.88 -11.46
C LYS A 298 8.25 -21.45 -10.91
N ALA A 299 7.64 -21.21 -9.75
CA ALA A 299 7.61 -19.88 -9.16
C ALA A 299 9.06 -19.41 -8.92
N ASP A 300 9.49 -18.42 -9.68
CA ASP A 300 10.84 -17.82 -9.62
C ASP A 300 11.04 -16.98 -8.34
N THR A 301 10.12 -17.08 -7.38
CA THR A 301 10.06 -16.26 -6.17
C THR A 301 9.48 -17.06 -5.02
N ARG A 302 10.18 -17.08 -3.89
CA ARG A 302 9.72 -17.66 -2.63
C ARG A 302 9.41 -16.55 -1.64
N GLU A 303 8.16 -16.09 -1.65
CA GLU A 303 7.63 -15.15 -0.65
C GLU A 303 7.22 -15.93 0.61
N VAL A 304 7.51 -15.37 1.78
CA VAL A 304 7.27 -16.02 3.08
C VAL A 304 6.69 -15.03 4.08
N LEU A 305 5.96 -15.58 5.05
CA LEU A 305 5.64 -14.92 6.32
C LEU A 305 6.44 -15.62 7.42
N ILE A 306 7.21 -14.86 8.20
CA ILE A 306 8.01 -15.36 9.32
C ILE A 306 7.40 -14.90 10.64
N THR A 307 7.16 -15.80 11.58
CA THR A 307 6.53 -15.51 12.89
C THR A 307 7.33 -16.10 14.05
N ASN A 308 7.25 -15.47 15.23
CA ASN A 308 7.91 -15.96 16.46
C ASN A 308 6.97 -16.70 17.43
N TYR A 309 5.75 -16.99 17.00
CA TYR A 309 4.70 -17.66 17.75
C TYR A 309 4.11 -18.82 16.94
#